data_AF-A0A1A8TN79-F1
#
_entry.id   AF-A0A1A8TN79-F1
#
_cell.length_a   1.000
_cell.length_b   1.000
_cell.length_c   1.000
_cell.angle_alpha   90.00
_cell.angle_beta   90.00
_cell.angle_gamma   90.00
#
_symmetry.space_group_name_H-M   'P 1'
#
loop_
_entity.id
_entity.type
_entity.pdbx_description
1 polymer ?
#
loop_
_entity_poly.entity_id
_entity_poly.type
_entity_poly.pdbx_seq_one_letter_code
_entity_poly.pdbx_strand_id
1 'polypeptide(L)'
;MLLLRAGVLILPLLLSACSTPFLKDMTHAKGEQTTKTEQKEKTTEYSTPKTATNTEIKVKTFKEQKEKLDELLTTAKKQYHELHIRAGIAPEIPQVNISTLSTANAIADAERHVIEYNKQTAAKLSTLNTLVEQRKNAPKRGDLLKIFIHKADISLPKGNFMTQPLIGQWVRGESRVIRLKDSILFDTKHSEDIKITYSERYQILVNGQVISVVKPYTDKSTAPFDVNTSEKDGKIKGELDYSVVTSSQN
;
A
#
# COMPACT_ATOMS: atom_id res chain seq x y z
N MET A 1 -1.78 -46.16 47.68
CA MET A 1 -2.36 -45.27 46.65
C MET A 1 -2.49 -43.88 47.25
N LEU A 2 -1.58 -42.96 46.91
CA LEU A 2 -1.64 -41.56 47.31
C LEU A 2 -2.26 -40.75 46.16
N LEU A 3 -3.37 -40.06 46.42
CA LEU A 3 -3.93 -39.03 45.56
C LEU A 3 -3.53 -37.67 46.15
N LEU A 4 -2.53 -37.03 45.57
CA LEU A 4 -2.17 -35.64 45.86
C LEU A 4 -2.86 -34.73 44.84
N ARG A 5 -3.86 -33.99 45.32
CA ARG A 5 -4.40 -32.79 44.68
C ARG A 5 -3.31 -31.72 44.67
N ALA A 6 -2.91 -31.26 43.49
CA ALA A 6 -2.22 -29.99 43.31
C ALA A 6 -2.94 -29.23 42.19
N GLY A 7 -3.75 -28.24 42.59
CA GLY A 7 -4.33 -27.26 41.69
C GLY A 7 -3.27 -26.23 41.34
N VAL A 8 -2.97 -26.11 40.05
CA VAL A 8 -2.15 -25.01 39.51
C VAL A 8 -3.10 -24.08 38.77
N LEU A 9 -3.41 -22.95 39.40
CA LEU A 9 -4.05 -21.79 38.76
C LEU A 9 -3.00 -21.10 37.89
N ILE A 10 -3.08 -21.29 36.57
CA ILE A 10 -2.30 -20.50 35.61
C ILE A 10 -3.15 -19.29 35.22
N LEU A 11 -2.76 -18.13 35.73
CA LEU A 11 -3.31 -16.83 35.37
C LEU A 11 -2.67 -16.37 34.05
N PRO A 12 -3.40 -16.16 32.94
CA PRO A 12 -2.82 -15.48 31.78
C PRO A 12 -2.84 -13.96 32.03
N LEU A 13 -1.67 -13.37 32.23
CA LEU A 13 -1.44 -11.94 32.09
C LEU A 13 -1.64 -11.54 30.62
N LEU A 14 -2.81 -11.00 30.31
CA LEU A 14 -3.09 -10.33 29.04
C LEU A 14 -2.35 -8.99 29.01
N LEU A 15 -1.12 -8.97 28.50
CA LEU A 15 -0.45 -7.74 28.09
C LEU A 15 -0.95 -7.36 26.69
N SER A 16 -2.09 -6.67 26.64
CA SER A 16 -2.56 -5.94 25.48
C SER A 16 -1.70 -4.70 25.27
N ALA A 17 -0.63 -4.81 24.47
CA ALA A 17 0.05 -3.65 23.92
C ALA A 17 -0.60 -3.28 22.58
N CYS A 18 -1.72 -2.54 22.65
CA CYS A 18 -2.21 -1.76 21.51
C CYS A 18 -1.22 -0.61 21.26
N SER A 19 -0.28 -0.80 20.33
CA SER A 19 0.48 0.32 19.79
C SER A 19 -0.32 0.95 18.65
N THR A 20 -0.93 2.10 18.93
CA THR A 20 -1.38 3.02 17.89
C THR A 20 -0.17 3.78 17.35
N PRO A 21 -0.08 4.05 16.03
CA PRO A 21 0.92 4.96 15.53
C PRO A 21 0.55 6.40 15.92
N PHE A 22 1.46 7.05 16.65
CA PHE A 22 1.43 8.47 16.96
C PHE A 22 1.57 9.30 15.68
N LEU A 23 0.55 10.08 15.34
CA LEU A 23 0.69 11.30 14.55
C LEU A 23 1.22 12.39 15.48
N LYS A 24 2.44 12.84 15.23
CA LYS A 24 3.09 13.92 15.99
C LYS A 24 2.69 15.25 15.38
N ASP A 25 1.61 15.86 15.89
CA ASP A 25 1.38 17.29 15.73
C ASP A 25 2.49 18.03 16.51
N MET A 26 3.42 18.65 15.78
CA MET A 26 4.25 19.70 16.35
C MET A 26 3.51 21.03 16.21
N THR A 27 2.61 21.29 17.16
CA THR A 27 2.15 22.64 17.45
C THR A 27 2.65 22.99 18.85
N HIS A 28 3.78 23.70 18.90
CA HIS A 28 4.23 24.33 20.13
C HIS A 28 3.27 25.46 20.48
N ALA A 29 2.39 25.20 21.44
CA ALA A 29 1.76 26.24 22.24
C ALA A 29 2.80 26.82 23.20
N LYS A 30 3.01 28.14 23.16
CA LYS A 30 3.61 28.89 24.26
C LYS A 30 2.90 30.23 24.40
N GLY A 31 2.09 30.33 25.46
CA GLY A 31 1.89 31.51 26.29
C GLY A 31 1.08 32.67 25.71
N GLU A 32 -0.16 32.81 26.19
CA GLU A 32 -0.79 34.13 26.36
C GLU A 32 -0.11 34.88 27.52
N GLN A 33 0.32 36.13 27.29
CA GLN A 33 0.16 37.21 28.26
C GLN A 33 0.28 38.59 27.60
N THR A 34 -0.68 39.42 27.96
CA THR A 34 -1.02 40.81 27.59
C THR A 34 0.03 41.86 27.95
N THR A 35 0.24 42.88 27.11
CA THR A 35 0.14 44.31 27.50
C THR A 35 0.18 45.29 26.31
N LYS A 36 -0.48 46.44 26.50
CA LYS A 36 -0.71 47.54 25.56
C LYS A 36 0.48 48.53 25.46
N THR A 37 0.44 49.30 24.38
CA THR A 37 0.60 50.78 24.24
C THR A 37 1.82 51.31 23.48
N GLU A 38 1.49 52.28 22.60
CA GLU A 38 2.19 53.51 22.25
C GLU A 38 3.00 53.61 20.94
N GLN A 39 2.58 54.64 20.18
CA GLN A 39 3.12 55.17 18.93
C GLN A 39 4.45 55.90 19.19
N LYS A 40 5.36 55.87 18.21
CA LYS A 40 6.16 57.06 17.86
C LYS A 40 6.73 56.97 16.45
N GLU A 41 6.38 57.96 15.64
CA GLU A 41 7.02 58.29 14.36
C GLU A 41 8.50 58.64 14.55
N LYS A 42 9.34 58.24 13.57
CA LYS A 42 10.38 59.13 13.02
C LYS A 42 10.85 58.68 11.65
N THR A 43 11.14 59.70 10.86
CA THR A 43 11.25 59.79 9.41
C THR A 43 12.64 59.40 8.87
N THR A 44 12.63 58.93 7.61
CA THR A 44 13.66 59.03 6.54
C THR A 44 15.04 58.39 6.74
N GLU A 45 15.40 57.49 5.83
CA GLU A 45 16.46 57.77 4.83
C GLU A 45 16.41 56.78 3.65
N TYR A 46 16.68 57.33 2.46
CA TYR A 46 16.70 56.64 1.17
C TYR A 46 17.75 55.53 1.14
N SER A 47 17.37 54.37 0.60
CA SER A 47 18.32 53.44 -0.03
C SER A 47 17.61 52.72 -1.17
N THR A 48 18.10 52.99 -2.37
CA THR A 48 17.69 52.45 -3.67
C THR A 48 17.74 50.91 -3.70
N PRO A 49 16.93 50.27 -4.57
CA PRO A 49 16.48 48.90 -4.41
C PRO A 49 17.54 47.88 -4.84
N LYS A 50 17.86 46.92 -3.97
CA LYS A 50 18.53 45.68 -4.39
C LYS A 50 17.50 44.75 -5.03
N THR A 51 17.35 44.87 -6.34
CA THR A 51 16.61 43.96 -7.21
C THR A 51 17.34 42.62 -7.31
N ALA A 52 17.28 41.83 -6.24
CA ALA A 52 17.71 40.44 -6.23
C ALA A 52 16.74 39.69 -5.31
N THR A 53 15.49 39.46 -5.74
CA THR A 53 14.55 38.71 -4.88
C THR A 53 13.33 38.13 -5.60
N ASN A 54 12.79 38.74 -6.65
CA ASN A 54 11.52 38.24 -7.22
C ASN A 54 11.66 37.03 -8.16
N THR A 55 12.77 36.88 -8.87
CA THR A 55 12.94 35.77 -9.83
C THR A 55 13.38 34.49 -9.13
N GLU A 56 14.32 34.57 -8.19
CA GLU A 56 14.78 33.41 -7.42
C GLU A 56 13.70 32.85 -6.48
N ILE A 57 12.94 33.71 -5.79
CA ILE A 57 11.82 33.27 -4.94
C ILE A 57 10.75 32.59 -5.81
N LYS A 58 10.35 33.20 -6.94
CA LYS A 58 9.36 32.59 -7.84
C LYS A 58 9.85 31.24 -8.39
N VAL A 59 11.10 31.14 -8.83
CA VAL A 59 11.67 29.89 -9.37
C VAL A 59 11.70 28.79 -8.31
N LYS A 60 12.05 29.12 -7.05
CA LYS A 60 12.02 28.16 -5.95
C LYS A 60 10.59 27.68 -5.63
N THR A 61 9.63 28.59 -5.57
CA THR A 61 8.21 28.26 -5.37
C THR A 61 7.63 27.41 -6.52
N PHE A 62 8.02 27.69 -7.77
CA PHE A 62 7.60 26.91 -8.93
C PHE A 62 8.12 25.49 -8.91
N LYS A 63 9.38 25.31 -8.48
CA LYS A 63 10.00 23.99 -8.35
C LYS A 63 9.28 23.15 -7.29
N GLU A 64 9.04 23.74 -6.11
CA GLU A 64 8.34 23.08 -4.99
C GLU A 64 6.92 22.62 -5.38
N GLN A 65 6.17 23.46 -6.11
CA GLN A 65 4.82 23.09 -6.59
C GLN A 65 4.87 21.93 -7.61
N LYS A 66 5.87 21.91 -8.50
CA LYS A 66 6.04 20.81 -9.47
C LYS A 66 6.42 19.50 -8.78
N GLU A 67 7.26 19.55 -7.75
CA GLU A 67 7.62 18.38 -6.94
C GLU A 67 6.39 17.81 -6.23
N LYS A 68 5.60 18.67 -5.58
CA LYS A 68 4.32 18.28 -4.96
C LYS A 68 3.34 17.64 -5.97
N LEU A 69 3.22 18.20 -7.17
CA LEU A 69 2.39 17.63 -8.23
C LEU A 69 2.89 16.25 -8.67
N ASP A 70 4.21 16.04 -8.73
CA ASP A 70 4.79 14.73 -9.05
C ASP A 70 4.50 13.67 -7.97
N GLU A 71 4.56 14.04 -6.69
CA GLU A 71 4.17 13.17 -5.57
C GLU A 71 2.69 12.79 -5.63
N LEU A 72 1.82 13.76 -5.95
CA LEU A 72 0.39 13.53 -6.14
C LEU A 72 0.12 12.58 -7.31
N LEU A 73 0.82 12.72 -8.43
CA LEU A 73 0.73 11.81 -9.59
C LEU A 73 1.28 10.42 -9.27
N THR A 74 2.36 10.34 -8.50
CA THR A 74 2.90 9.06 -8.03
C THR A 74 1.89 8.32 -7.15
N THR A 75 1.21 9.04 -6.27
CA THR A 75 0.10 8.50 -5.47
C THR A 75 -1.05 8.03 -6.36
N ALA A 76 -1.44 8.84 -7.36
CA ALA A 76 -2.49 8.48 -8.33
C ALA A 76 -2.17 7.18 -9.08
N LYS A 77 -0.93 7.03 -9.57
CA LYS A 77 -0.46 5.81 -10.25
C LYS A 77 -0.53 4.58 -9.35
N LYS A 78 -0.10 4.71 -8.09
CA LYS A 78 -0.17 3.60 -7.11
C LYS A 78 -1.62 3.18 -6.83
N GLN A 79 -2.50 4.16 -6.58
CA GLN A 79 -3.91 3.91 -6.30
C GLN A 79 -4.65 3.33 -7.51
N TYR A 80 -4.38 3.86 -8.70
CA TYR A 80 -4.89 3.32 -9.97
C TYR A 80 -4.52 1.85 -10.12
N HIS A 81 -3.23 1.53 -9.98
CA HIS A 81 -2.74 0.16 -10.17
C HIS A 81 -3.36 -0.81 -9.16
N GLU A 82 -3.44 -0.41 -7.89
CA GLU A 82 -4.06 -1.22 -6.83
C GLU A 82 -5.55 -1.46 -7.09
N LEU A 83 -6.29 -0.40 -7.44
CA LEU A 83 -7.73 -0.51 -7.73
C LEU A 83 -7.97 -1.34 -9.00
N HIS A 84 -7.17 -1.13 -10.04
CA HIS A 84 -7.28 -1.88 -11.29
C HIS A 84 -7.01 -3.36 -11.07
N ILE A 85 -5.97 -3.73 -10.31
CA ILE A 85 -5.67 -5.14 -10.00
C ILE A 85 -6.77 -5.78 -9.16
N ARG A 86 -7.26 -5.09 -8.12
CA ARG A 86 -8.21 -5.70 -7.18
C ARG A 86 -9.65 -5.70 -7.67
N ALA A 87 -10.09 -4.64 -8.35
CA ALA A 87 -11.46 -4.51 -8.87
C ALA A 87 -11.58 -4.85 -10.37
N GLY A 88 -10.47 -4.95 -11.09
CA GLY A 88 -10.40 -5.16 -12.55
C GLY A 88 -10.59 -3.89 -13.39
N ILE A 89 -11.03 -2.79 -12.77
CA ILE A 89 -11.24 -1.49 -13.42
C ILE A 89 -10.84 -0.36 -12.47
N ALA A 90 -10.31 0.72 -13.01
CA ALA A 90 -10.02 1.95 -12.27
C ALA A 90 -10.28 3.17 -13.17
N PRO A 91 -10.73 4.31 -12.62
CA PRO A 91 -10.85 5.55 -13.39
C PRO A 91 -9.50 5.96 -13.97
N GLU A 92 -9.50 6.52 -15.18
CA GLU A 92 -8.28 6.95 -15.84
C GLU A 92 -7.57 8.06 -15.07
N ILE A 93 -6.24 7.96 -14.98
CA ILE A 93 -5.41 8.96 -14.31
C ILE A 93 -5.45 10.26 -15.15
N PRO A 94 -5.56 11.44 -14.51
CA PRO A 94 -5.43 12.72 -15.20
C PRO A 94 -4.12 12.81 -15.98
N GLN A 95 -4.20 13.13 -17.27
CA GLN A 95 -3.03 13.29 -18.12
C GLN A 95 -2.38 14.65 -17.84
N VAL A 96 -1.29 14.65 -17.08
CA VAL A 96 -0.56 15.85 -16.67
C VAL A 96 0.90 15.73 -17.10
N ASN A 97 1.37 16.64 -17.95
CA ASN A 97 2.78 16.77 -18.29
C ASN A 97 3.39 17.93 -17.50
N ILE A 98 4.09 17.61 -16.41
CA ILE A 98 4.68 18.61 -15.49
C ILE A 98 5.68 19.54 -16.21
N SER A 99 6.40 19.02 -17.22
CA SER A 99 7.40 19.80 -17.96
C SER A 99 6.80 20.95 -18.76
N THR A 100 5.56 20.79 -19.24
CA THR A 100 4.86 21.79 -20.06
C THR A 100 4.14 22.85 -19.23
N LEU A 101 4.03 22.68 -17.91
CA LEU A 101 3.37 23.65 -17.03
C LEU A 101 4.31 24.83 -16.74
N SER A 102 3.97 26.02 -17.24
CA SER A 102 4.80 27.23 -17.15
C SER A 102 4.23 28.33 -16.25
N THR A 103 3.00 28.17 -15.75
CA THR A 103 2.32 29.18 -14.91
C THR A 103 1.83 28.58 -13.59
N ALA A 104 1.72 29.42 -12.56
CA ALA A 104 1.32 28.95 -11.22
C ALA A 104 -0.13 28.47 -11.22
N ASN A 105 -0.98 29.15 -11.98
CA ASN A 105 -2.38 28.75 -12.15
C ASN A 105 -2.50 27.39 -12.84
N ALA A 106 -1.71 27.13 -13.88
CA ALA A 106 -1.75 25.84 -14.57
C ALA A 106 -1.27 24.68 -13.67
N ILE A 107 -0.28 24.93 -12.81
CA ILE A 107 0.17 23.94 -11.82
C ILE A 107 -0.91 23.72 -10.75
N ALA A 108 -1.51 24.79 -10.22
CA ALA A 108 -2.58 24.70 -9.22
C ALA A 108 -3.83 23.97 -9.76
N ASP A 109 -4.20 24.22 -11.01
CA ASP A 109 -5.33 23.52 -11.67
C ASP A 109 -5.04 22.03 -11.85
N ALA A 110 -3.82 21.68 -12.27
CA ALA A 110 -3.38 20.30 -12.37
C ALA A 110 -3.37 19.60 -11.00
N GLU A 111 -2.84 20.27 -9.96
CA GLU A 111 -2.89 19.77 -8.58
C GLU A 111 -4.32 19.49 -8.14
N ARG A 112 -5.25 20.42 -8.36
CA ARG A 112 -6.67 20.25 -7.98
C ARG A 112 -7.29 19.02 -8.64
N HIS A 113 -7.04 18.80 -9.94
CA HIS A 113 -7.55 17.62 -10.63
C HIS A 113 -6.96 16.30 -10.10
N VAL A 114 -5.65 16.27 -9.82
CA VAL A 114 -5.01 15.05 -9.28
C VAL A 114 -5.43 14.78 -7.84
N ILE A 115 -5.62 15.83 -7.02
CA ILE A 115 -6.14 15.70 -5.65
C ILE A 115 -7.54 15.10 -5.66
N GLU A 116 -8.44 15.62 -6.51
CA GLU A 116 -9.80 15.09 -6.60
C GLU A 116 -9.82 13.64 -7.10
N TYR A 117 -8.98 13.32 -8.08
CA TYR A 117 -8.78 11.93 -8.53
C TYR A 117 -8.33 11.01 -7.39
N ASN A 118 -7.31 11.42 -6.63
CA ASN A 118 -6.77 10.64 -5.51
C ASN A 118 -7.82 10.43 -4.43
N LYS A 119 -8.62 11.45 -4.12
CA LYS A 119 -9.72 11.37 -3.16
C LYS A 119 -10.76 10.34 -3.60
N GLN A 120 -11.21 10.40 -4.86
CA GLN A 120 -12.20 9.46 -5.40
C GLN A 120 -11.67 8.03 -5.43
N THR A 121 -10.41 7.84 -5.85
CA THR A 121 -9.79 6.51 -5.95
C THR A 121 -9.53 5.91 -4.56
N ALA A 122 -9.08 6.72 -3.60
CA ALA A 122 -8.94 6.33 -2.20
C ALA A 122 -10.28 5.90 -1.59
N ALA A 123 -11.38 6.62 -1.88
CA ALA A 123 -12.71 6.24 -1.41
C ALA A 123 -13.13 4.87 -1.94
N LYS A 124 -12.89 4.57 -3.23
CA LYS A 124 -13.18 3.26 -3.83
C LYS A 124 -12.34 2.14 -3.20
N LEU A 125 -11.05 2.39 -2.98
CA LEU A 125 -10.18 1.44 -2.28
C LEU A 125 -10.64 1.18 -0.84
N SER A 126 -11.10 2.23 -0.14
CA SER A 126 -11.67 2.11 1.20
C SER A 126 -12.94 1.25 1.20
N THR A 127 -13.87 1.46 0.26
CA THR A 127 -15.04 0.59 0.09
C THR A 127 -14.64 -0.87 -0.13
N LEU A 128 -13.62 -1.12 -0.97
CA LEU A 128 -13.14 -2.47 -1.22
C LEU A 128 -12.51 -3.11 0.03
N ASN A 129 -11.78 -2.34 0.84
CA ASN A 129 -11.26 -2.81 2.11
C ASN A 129 -12.40 -3.19 3.07
N THR A 130 -13.46 -2.39 3.16
CA THR A 130 -14.65 -2.74 3.96
C THR A 130 -15.29 -4.04 3.50
N LEU A 131 -15.41 -4.28 2.19
CA LEU A 131 -15.94 -5.53 1.65
C LEU A 131 -15.06 -6.73 2.00
N VAL A 132 -13.73 -6.57 1.94
CA VAL A 132 -12.77 -7.60 2.37
C VAL A 132 -12.97 -7.94 3.84
N GLU A 133 -13.09 -6.95 4.72
CA GLU A 133 -13.32 -7.19 6.15
C GLU A 133 -14.67 -7.86 6.43
N GLN A 134 -15.73 -7.46 5.73
CA GLN A 134 -17.04 -8.14 5.82
C GLN A 134 -16.95 -9.62 5.43
N ARG A 135 -16.22 -9.93 4.36
CA ARG A 135 -16.01 -11.31 3.88
C ARG A 135 -15.08 -12.12 4.77
N LYS A 136 -14.13 -11.50 5.48
CA LYS A 136 -13.33 -12.17 6.50
C LYS A 136 -14.22 -12.68 7.64
N ASN A 137 -15.19 -11.88 8.06
CA ASN A 137 -16.08 -12.20 9.18
C ASN A 137 -17.20 -13.18 8.79
N ALA A 138 -17.73 -13.06 7.57
CA ALA A 138 -18.83 -13.90 7.07
C ALA A 138 -18.59 -14.29 5.60
N PRO A 139 -17.64 -15.21 5.32
CA PRO A 139 -17.31 -15.59 3.95
C PRO A 139 -18.46 -16.35 3.30
N LYS A 140 -18.84 -15.97 2.08
CA LYS A 140 -19.69 -16.80 1.22
C LYS A 140 -18.81 -17.75 0.41
N ARG A 141 -19.44 -18.77 -0.20
CA ARG A 141 -18.72 -19.68 -1.10
C ARG A 141 -18.02 -18.87 -2.21
N GLY A 142 -16.72 -19.11 -2.36
CA GLY A 142 -15.87 -18.40 -3.31
C GLY A 142 -15.28 -17.08 -2.80
N ASP A 143 -15.66 -16.58 -1.62
CA ASP A 143 -15.01 -15.39 -1.05
C ASP A 143 -13.67 -15.69 -0.40
N LEU A 144 -13.43 -16.93 0.03
CA LEU A 144 -12.21 -17.34 0.71
C LEU A 144 -11.51 -18.46 -0.05
N LEU A 145 -10.24 -18.25 -0.38
CA LEU A 145 -9.37 -19.26 -0.97
C LEU A 145 -8.27 -19.64 0.00
N LYS A 146 -7.99 -20.94 0.07
CA LYS A 146 -6.72 -21.45 0.60
C LYS A 146 -5.77 -21.59 -0.59
N ILE A 147 -4.63 -20.92 -0.52
CA ILE A 147 -3.60 -20.94 -1.57
C ILE A 147 -2.34 -21.56 -0.97
N PHE A 148 -1.80 -22.55 -1.67
CA PHE A 148 -0.52 -23.18 -1.39
C PHE A 148 0.43 -22.86 -2.54
N ILE A 149 1.46 -22.07 -2.27
CA ILE A 149 2.54 -21.76 -3.20
C ILE A 149 3.59 -22.85 -3.02
N HIS A 150 3.89 -23.59 -4.09
CA HIS A 150 4.97 -24.56 -4.09
C HIS A 150 6.33 -23.85 -4.01
N LYS A 151 7.42 -24.62 -3.96
CA LYS A 151 8.76 -24.04 -4.13
C LYS A 151 8.82 -23.30 -5.47
N ALA A 152 9.34 -22.09 -5.47
CA ALA A 152 9.51 -21.27 -6.65
C ALA A 152 11.00 -21.02 -6.92
N ASP A 153 11.37 -21.06 -8.20
CA ASP A 153 12.68 -20.66 -8.68
C ASP A 153 12.72 -19.14 -8.83
N ILE A 154 13.64 -18.50 -8.11
CA ILE A 154 13.90 -17.05 -8.22
C ILE A 154 15.21 -16.86 -8.98
N SER A 155 15.13 -16.10 -10.06
CA SER A 155 16.31 -15.71 -10.86
C SER A 155 16.53 -14.21 -10.76
N LEU A 156 17.65 -13.78 -10.16
CA LEU A 156 18.05 -12.38 -10.01
C LEU A 156 19.40 -12.13 -10.69
N PRO A 157 19.76 -10.87 -11.02
CA PRO A 157 21.04 -10.56 -11.66
C PRO A 157 22.27 -11.01 -10.86
N LYS A 158 22.14 -11.12 -9.53
CA LYS A 158 23.24 -11.44 -8.60
C LYS A 158 23.21 -12.88 -8.08
N GLY A 159 22.28 -13.71 -8.54
CA GLY A 159 22.17 -15.09 -8.10
C GLY A 159 20.75 -15.63 -8.18
N ASN A 160 20.64 -16.95 -8.00
CA ASN A 160 19.37 -17.67 -8.04
C ASN A 160 19.18 -18.40 -6.71
N PHE A 161 17.92 -18.54 -6.29
CA PHE A 161 17.58 -19.35 -5.13
C PHE A 161 16.19 -19.97 -5.28
N MET A 162 15.97 -21.07 -4.57
CA MET A 162 14.70 -21.76 -4.49
C MET A 162 14.00 -21.39 -3.19
N THR A 163 12.71 -21.08 -3.26
CA THR A 163 11.94 -20.68 -2.09
C THR A 163 11.44 -21.88 -1.29
N GLN A 164 11.09 -21.63 -0.04
CA GLN A 164 10.25 -22.54 0.74
C GLN A 164 8.79 -22.46 0.28
N PRO A 165 8.04 -23.57 0.37
CA PRO A 165 6.61 -23.53 0.10
C PRO A 165 5.89 -22.71 1.16
N LEU A 166 4.78 -22.08 0.78
CA LEU A 166 4.00 -21.22 1.66
C LEU A 166 2.51 -21.54 1.52
N ILE A 167 1.79 -21.38 2.62
CA ILE A 167 0.35 -21.57 2.64
C ILE A 167 -0.31 -20.39 3.31
N GLY A 168 -1.46 -19.98 2.78
CA GLY A 168 -2.23 -18.91 3.36
C GLY A 168 -3.66 -18.90 2.86
N GLN A 169 -4.43 -17.95 3.39
CA GLN A 169 -5.79 -17.71 2.95
C GLN A 169 -5.93 -16.29 2.39
N TRP A 170 -6.64 -16.18 1.27
CA TRP A 170 -6.92 -14.92 0.60
C TRP A 170 -8.41 -14.71 0.49
N VAL A 171 -8.84 -13.50 0.84
CA VAL A 171 -10.22 -13.07 0.67
C VAL A 171 -10.39 -12.38 -0.68
N ARG A 172 -11.55 -12.56 -1.29
CA ARG A 172 -11.87 -11.89 -2.56
C ARG A 172 -11.80 -10.37 -2.39
N GLY A 173 -11.09 -9.74 -3.31
CA GLY A 173 -10.77 -8.31 -3.29
C GLY A 173 -9.50 -7.98 -2.52
N GLU A 174 -8.77 -8.96 -2.02
CA GLU A 174 -7.55 -8.75 -1.23
C GLU A 174 -6.29 -8.84 -2.08
N SER A 175 -5.29 -8.02 -1.72
CA SER A 175 -3.93 -8.15 -2.23
C SER A 175 -2.94 -8.13 -1.07
N ARG A 176 -1.95 -9.01 -1.09
CA ARG A 176 -0.88 -9.07 -0.08
C ARG A 176 0.48 -9.22 -0.75
N VAL A 177 1.49 -8.57 -0.16
CA VAL A 177 2.89 -8.83 -0.46
C VAL A 177 3.40 -9.83 0.57
N ILE A 178 4.01 -10.91 0.12
CA ILE A 178 4.65 -11.91 0.95
C ILE A 178 6.13 -11.95 0.59
N ARG A 179 6.99 -12.14 1.59
CA ARG A 179 8.41 -12.38 1.37
C ARG A 179 8.66 -13.87 1.20
N LEU A 180 9.06 -14.28 0.00
CA LEU A 180 9.57 -15.61 -0.29
C LEU A 180 11.02 -15.70 0.21
N LYS A 181 11.37 -16.83 0.83
CA LYS A 181 12.68 -17.04 1.48
C LYS A 181 13.27 -18.38 1.08
N ASP A 182 14.59 -18.46 0.99
CA ASP A 182 15.32 -19.71 0.74
C ASP A 182 15.31 -20.69 1.93
N SER A 183 15.14 -20.18 3.15
CA SER A 183 15.13 -20.95 4.39
C SER A 183 13.93 -20.61 5.27
N ILE A 184 13.51 -21.59 6.08
CA ILE A 184 12.45 -21.43 7.11
C ILE A 184 13.01 -20.72 8.35
N LEU A 185 14.31 -20.86 8.60
CA LEU A 185 14.97 -20.30 9.79
C LEU A 185 15.34 -18.83 9.59
N PHE A 186 15.57 -18.12 10.69
CA PHE A 186 15.86 -16.68 10.72
C PHE A 186 17.12 -16.28 9.90
N ASP A 187 17.99 -17.23 9.59
CA ASP A 187 19.24 -17.03 8.83
C ASP A 187 19.04 -17.10 7.29
N THR A 188 17.96 -16.51 6.80
CA THR A 188 17.68 -16.42 5.36
C THR A 188 18.77 -15.60 4.66
N LYS A 189 19.40 -16.15 3.62
CA LYS A 189 20.42 -15.43 2.83
C LYS A 189 19.81 -14.70 1.65
N HIS A 190 18.74 -15.25 1.09
CA HIS A 190 18.06 -14.70 -0.07
C HIS A 190 16.55 -14.62 0.14
N SER A 191 15.97 -13.51 -0.28
CA SER A 191 14.53 -13.31 -0.23
C SER A 191 14.04 -12.45 -1.38
N GLU A 192 12.81 -12.68 -1.82
CA GLU A 192 12.15 -11.92 -2.88
C GLU A 192 10.68 -11.69 -2.51
N ASP A 193 10.15 -10.52 -2.82
CA ASP A 193 8.76 -10.19 -2.56
C ASP A 193 7.85 -10.64 -3.71
N ILE A 194 6.77 -11.35 -3.36
CA ILE A 194 5.71 -11.75 -4.27
C ILE A 194 4.40 -11.07 -3.85
N LYS A 195 3.73 -10.41 -4.79
CA LYS A 195 2.39 -9.87 -4.59
C LYS A 195 1.36 -10.85 -5.13
N ILE A 196 0.49 -11.34 -4.27
CA ILE A 196 -0.66 -12.18 -4.65
C ILE A 196 -1.93 -11.38 -4.43
N THR A 197 -2.75 -11.32 -5.48
CA THR A 197 -4.08 -10.72 -5.44
C THR A 197 -5.12 -11.77 -5.76
N TYR A 198 -6.17 -11.84 -4.96
CA TYR A 198 -7.42 -12.48 -5.34
C TYR A 198 -8.46 -11.39 -5.62
N SER A 199 -8.73 -11.10 -6.89
CA SER A 199 -9.52 -9.94 -7.30
C SER A 199 -11.03 -10.17 -7.18
N GLU A 200 -11.80 -9.07 -7.21
CA GLU A 200 -13.27 -9.10 -7.29
C GLU A 200 -13.82 -9.92 -8.46
N ARG A 201 -13.01 -10.05 -9.52
CA ARG A 201 -13.35 -10.79 -10.75
C ARG A 201 -13.06 -12.28 -10.67
N TYR A 202 -12.84 -12.81 -9.47
CA TYR A 202 -12.45 -14.21 -9.26
C TYR A 202 -11.15 -14.57 -10.00
N GLN A 203 -10.19 -13.66 -10.07
CA GLN A 203 -8.89 -13.92 -10.70
C GLN A 203 -7.80 -13.98 -9.65
N ILE A 204 -6.86 -14.91 -9.80
CA ILE A 204 -5.61 -14.92 -9.05
C ILE A 204 -4.56 -14.23 -9.91
N LEU A 205 -3.96 -13.18 -9.35
CA LEU A 205 -2.86 -12.46 -9.96
C LEU A 205 -1.61 -12.64 -9.12
N VAL A 206 -0.48 -12.82 -9.79
CA VAL A 206 0.86 -12.83 -9.18
C VAL A 206 1.67 -11.71 -9.82
N ASN A 207 2.20 -10.79 -9.01
CA ASN A 207 2.90 -9.58 -9.46
C ASN A 207 2.15 -8.81 -10.56
N GLY A 208 0.81 -8.76 -10.45
CA GLY A 208 -0.07 -8.06 -11.38
C GLY A 208 -0.43 -8.83 -12.66
N GLN A 209 0.13 -10.02 -12.89
CA GLN A 209 -0.22 -10.88 -14.01
C GLN A 209 -1.31 -11.88 -13.59
N VAL A 210 -2.39 -11.98 -14.37
CA VAL A 210 -3.44 -13.00 -14.16
C VAL A 210 -2.85 -14.37 -14.49
N ILE A 211 -2.92 -15.30 -13.54
CA ILE A 211 -2.44 -16.68 -13.72
C ILE A 211 -3.58 -17.70 -13.69
N SER A 212 -4.73 -17.35 -13.12
CA SER A 212 -5.89 -18.22 -13.09
C SER A 212 -7.21 -17.48 -12.89
N VAL A 213 -8.30 -18.11 -13.32
CA VAL A 213 -9.68 -17.73 -13.03
C VAL A 213 -10.30 -18.80 -12.12
N VAL A 214 -10.74 -18.36 -10.95
CA VAL A 214 -11.30 -19.17 -9.89
C VAL A 214 -12.75 -19.47 -10.20
N LYS A 215 -13.08 -20.76 -10.22
CA LYS A 215 -14.46 -21.24 -10.31
C LYS A 215 -14.96 -21.54 -8.89
N PRO A 216 -15.95 -20.81 -8.35
CA PRO A 216 -16.40 -20.96 -6.96
C PRO A 216 -16.89 -22.35 -6.57
N TYR A 217 -17.21 -23.20 -7.56
CA TYR A 217 -17.74 -24.55 -7.37
C TYR A 217 -16.70 -25.64 -7.67
N THR A 218 -15.46 -25.28 -7.95
CA THR A 218 -14.36 -26.25 -8.12
C THR A 218 -13.62 -26.43 -6.80
N ASP A 219 -13.40 -27.69 -6.41
CA ASP A 219 -12.84 -28.01 -5.10
C ASP A 219 -11.34 -27.71 -5.00
N LYS A 220 -10.57 -28.06 -6.04
CA LYS A 220 -9.14 -27.76 -6.13
C LYS A 220 -8.75 -27.44 -7.56
N SER A 221 -7.77 -26.57 -7.72
CA SER A 221 -7.14 -26.26 -9.00
C SER A 221 -5.68 -25.88 -8.79
N THR A 222 -4.92 -25.92 -9.87
CA THR A 222 -3.48 -25.65 -9.88
C THR A 222 -3.19 -24.66 -11.00
N ALA A 223 -2.26 -23.75 -10.77
CA ALA A 223 -1.88 -22.72 -11.72
C ALA A 223 -0.36 -22.49 -11.70
N PRO A 224 0.36 -22.80 -12.79
CA PRO A 224 1.75 -22.40 -12.93
C PRO A 224 1.85 -20.89 -13.15
N PHE A 225 2.98 -20.31 -12.79
CA PHE A 225 3.28 -18.90 -13.04
C PHE A 225 4.75 -18.68 -13.41
N ASP A 226 4.97 -17.73 -14.30
CA ASP A 226 6.28 -17.18 -14.66
C ASP A 226 6.08 -15.66 -14.77
N VAL A 227 6.55 -14.94 -13.76
CA VAL A 227 6.31 -13.51 -13.60
C VAL A 227 7.62 -12.78 -13.32
N ASN A 228 7.64 -11.48 -13.56
CA ASN A 228 8.78 -10.64 -13.20
C ASN A 228 8.83 -10.43 -11.68
N THR A 229 10.02 -10.16 -11.16
CA THR A 229 10.23 -9.63 -9.79
C THR A 229 9.54 -8.28 -9.63
N SER A 230 9.38 -7.82 -8.38
CA SER A 230 8.75 -6.52 -8.10
C SER A 230 9.51 -5.36 -8.75
N GLU A 231 10.85 -5.46 -8.82
CA GLU A 231 11.75 -4.47 -9.46
C GLU A 231 11.93 -4.70 -10.97
N LYS A 232 11.34 -5.76 -11.53
CA LYS A 232 11.39 -6.14 -12.95
C LYS A 232 12.80 -6.43 -13.50
N ASP A 233 13.74 -6.74 -12.63
CA ASP A 233 15.13 -7.09 -12.96
C ASP A 233 15.39 -8.61 -12.92
N GLY A 234 14.38 -9.41 -12.58
CA GLY A 234 14.46 -10.86 -12.46
C GLY A 234 13.15 -11.57 -12.75
N LYS A 235 13.12 -12.87 -12.44
CA LYS A 235 11.98 -13.77 -12.67
C LYS A 235 11.65 -14.62 -11.45
N ILE A 236 10.36 -14.87 -11.27
CA ILE A 236 9.80 -15.80 -10.27
C ILE A 236 8.99 -16.84 -11.05
N LYS A 237 9.45 -18.08 -11.02
CA LYS A 237 8.79 -19.21 -11.69
C LYS A 237 8.35 -20.24 -10.66
N GLY A 238 7.09 -20.66 -10.72
CA GLY A 238 6.57 -21.63 -9.77
C GLY A 238 5.18 -22.11 -10.10
N GLU A 239 4.54 -22.68 -9.11
CA GLU A 239 3.18 -23.19 -9.20
C GLU A 239 2.44 -22.90 -7.88
N LEU A 240 1.13 -22.68 -7.97
CA LEU A 240 0.28 -22.68 -6.80
C LEU A 240 -0.92 -23.61 -6.97
N ASP A 241 -1.30 -24.23 -5.86
CA ASP A 241 -2.58 -24.90 -5.69
C ASP A 241 -3.55 -23.95 -4.98
N TYR A 242 -4.81 -23.97 -5.36
CA TYR A 242 -5.85 -23.26 -4.64
C TYR A 242 -7.13 -24.08 -4.53
N SER A 243 -7.84 -23.88 -3.42
CA SER A 243 -9.14 -24.49 -3.14
C SER A 243 -10.08 -23.47 -2.52
N VAL A 244 -11.36 -23.52 -2.91
CA VAL A 244 -12.40 -22.72 -2.26
C VAL A 244 -12.61 -23.24 -0.85
N VAL A 245 -12.50 -22.37 0.14
CA VAL A 245 -12.85 -22.73 1.52
C VAL A 245 -14.37 -22.69 1.62
N THR A 246 -15.00 -23.86 1.67
CA THR A 246 -16.39 -23.97 2.07
C THR A 246 -16.46 -23.74 3.57
N SER A 247 -17.34 -22.84 4.01
CA SER A 247 -17.70 -22.76 5.42
C SER A 247 -18.30 -24.11 5.83
N SER A 248 -17.48 -24.97 6.42
CA SER A 248 -17.97 -26.13 7.15
C SER A 248 -18.78 -25.61 8.32
N GLN A 249 -20.02 -26.11 8.41
CA GLN A 249 -21.01 -25.91 9.46
C GLN A 249 -20.40 -25.74 10.85
N ASN A 250 -20.82 -24.69 11.56
CA ASN A 250 -21.11 -24.79 12.99
C ASN A 250 -22.62 -25.01 13.13
#